data_AF-A0A6I5WJP4-F1
#
_entry.id   AF-A0A6I5WJP4-F1
#
_cell.length_a   1.000
_cell.length_b   1.000
_cell.length_c   1.000
_cell.angle_alpha   90.00
_cell.angle_beta   90.00
_cell.angle_gamma   90.00
#
_symmetry.space_group_name_H-M   'P 1'
#
loop_
_entity.id
_entity.type
_entity.pdbx_description
1 polymer ?
#
loop_
_entity_poly.entity_id
_entity_poly.type
_entity_poly.pdbx_seq_one_letter_code
_entity_poly.pdbx_strand_id
1 'polypeptide(L)'
;MNAWTRWKIAIPLTGLSLLMLVPAVFGAWAWWSTNGPVYRTLTVAICLVVAACVGLSLSIGIRPTRDVPWLRIGLVAAGILATCGLAIARNAV
;
A
#
# COMPACT_ATOMS: atom_id res chain seq x y z
N MET A 1 11.77 -21.71 -4.86
CA MET A 1 12.23 -20.97 -3.66
C MET A 1 11.70 -21.62 -2.38
N ASN A 2 12.52 -21.64 -1.31
CA ASN A 2 12.08 -22.13 0.00
C ASN A 2 11.19 -21.10 0.72
N ALA A 3 10.33 -21.53 1.64
CA ALA A 3 9.34 -20.66 2.31
C ALA A 3 9.99 -19.47 3.04
N TRP A 4 11.13 -19.71 3.70
CA TRP A 4 11.89 -18.68 4.41
C TRP A 4 12.41 -17.56 3.50
N THR A 5 12.88 -17.90 2.30
CA THR A 5 13.36 -16.91 1.32
C THR A 5 12.24 -16.01 0.82
N ARG A 6 11.01 -16.53 0.69
CA ARG A 6 9.83 -15.73 0.29
C ARG A 6 9.44 -14.74 1.40
N TRP A 7 9.44 -15.18 2.65
CA TRP A 7 9.16 -14.32 3.80
C TRP A 7 10.21 -13.23 3.99
N LYS A 8 11.50 -13.51 3.75
CA LYS A 8 12.54 -12.47 3.77
C LYS A 8 12.27 -11.30 2.82
N ILE A 9 11.60 -11.55 1.70
CA ILE A 9 11.21 -10.51 0.72
C ILE A 9 9.87 -9.89 1.13
N ALA A 10 8.91 -10.69 1.57
CA ALA A 10 7.57 -10.22 1.92
C ALA A 10 7.57 -9.31 3.17
N ILE A 11 8.38 -9.61 4.18
CA ILE A 11 8.45 -8.86 5.45
C ILE A 11 8.76 -7.37 5.22
N PRO A 12 9.86 -6.98 4.54
CA PRO A 12 10.16 -5.56 4.34
C PRO A 12 9.11 -4.85 3.49
N LEU A 13 8.58 -5.49 2.43
CA LEU A 13 7.51 -4.92 1.62
C LEU A 13 6.21 -4.71 2.42
N THR A 14 5.85 -5.69 3.26
CA THR A 14 4.66 -5.61 4.11
C THR A 14 4.84 -4.56 5.19
N GLY A 15 6.02 -4.50 5.82
CA GLY A 15 6.36 -3.49 6.82
C GLY A 15 6.28 -2.07 6.24
N LEU A 16 6.86 -1.84 5.06
CA LEU A 16 6.81 -0.54 4.38
C LEU A 16 5.37 -0.16 3.99
N SER A 17 4.60 -1.11 3.45
CA SER A 17 3.20 -0.87 3.09
C SER A 17 2.34 -0.57 4.33
N LEU A 18 2.57 -1.26 5.46
CA LEU A 18 1.89 -1.00 6.73
C LEU A 18 2.27 0.35 7.32
N LEU A 19 3.56 0.73 7.25
CA LEU A 19 4.04 2.04 7.69
C LEU A 19 3.36 3.19 6.93
N MET A 20 2.89 2.96 5.69
CA MET A 20 2.10 3.93 4.95
C MET A 20 0.60 3.83 5.26
N LEU A 21 0.07 2.60 5.40
CA LEU A 21 -1.38 2.37 5.58
C LEU A 21 -1.87 2.90 6.92
N VAL A 22 -1.16 2.59 8.01
CA VAL A 22 -1.56 2.96 9.37
C VAL A 22 -1.75 4.47 9.53
N PRO A 23 -0.77 5.33 9.19
CA PRO A 23 -0.97 6.77 9.29
C PRO A 23 -1.99 7.30 8.27
N ALA A 24 -2.14 6.69 7.09
CA ALA A 24 -3.15 7.10 6.11
C ALA A 24 -4.58 6.88 6.64
N VAL A 25 -4.84 5.71 7.24
CA VAL A 25 -6.14 5.38 7.86
C VAL A 25 -6.38 6.23 9.10
N PHE A 26 -5.37 6.40 9.95
CA PHE A 26 -5.47 7.25 11.13
C PHE A 26 -5.76 8.71 10.75
N GLY A 27 -5.04 9.25 9.77
CA GLY A 27 -5.26 10.59 9.22
C GLY A 27 -6.64 10.75 8.59
N ALA A 28 -7.12 9.73 7.87
CA ALA A 28 -8.47 9.73 7.33
C ALA A 28 -9.52 9.82 8.44
N TRP A 29 -9.37 9.02 9.50
CA TRP A 29 -10.31 8.96 10.61
C TRP A 29 -10.32 10.24 11.46
N ALA A 30 -9.14 10.68 11.92
CA ALA A 30 -9.03 11.79 12.88
C ALA A 30 -9.40 13.16 12.27
N TRP A 31 -9.27 13.33 10.95
CA TRP A 31 -9.64 14.58 10.26
C TRP A 31 -10.80 14.40 9.29
N TRP A 32 -11.58 13.33 9.43
CA TRP A 32 -12.68 13.03 8.50
C TRP A 32 -13.65 14.20 8.40
N SER A 33 -14.13 14.73 9.52
CA SER A 33 -15.17 15.77 9.56
C SER A 33 -14.71 17.11 8.99
N THR A 34 -13.43 17.45 9.10
CA THR A 34 -12.88 18.76 8.70
C THR A 34 -12.66 18.86 7.19
N ASN A 35 -12.40 17.73 6.53
CA ASN A 35 -11.98 17.73 5.13
C ASN A 35 -13.17 17.77 4.15
N GLY A 36 -13.00 18.45 3.02
CA GLY A 36 -13.98 18.50 1.94
C GLY A 36 -14.22 17.14 1.25
N PRO A 37 -15.31 16.98 0.49
CA PRO A 37 -15.68 15.70 -0.12
C PRO A 37 -14.62 15.15 -1.09
N VAL A 38 -13.99 16.02 -1.88
CA VAL A 38 -12.93 15.62 -2.83
C VAL A 38 -11.70 15.09 -2.09
N TYR A 39 -11.26 15.78 -1.03
CA TYR A 39 -10.15 15.35 -0.19
C TYR A 39 -10.40 13.98 0.45
N ARG A 40 -11.63 13.74 0.94
CA ARG A 40 -12.04 12.45 1.52
C ARG A 40 -11.96 11.33 0.50
N THR A 41 -12.51 11.53 -0.71
CA THR A 41 -12.48 10.53 -1.79
C THR A 41 -11.06 10.16 -2.17
N LEU A 42 -10.17 11.15 -2.32
CA LEU A 42 -8.75 10.90 -2.62
C LEU A 42 -8.05 10.16 -1.47
N THR A 43 -8.36 10.49 -0.22
CA THR A 43 -7.80 9.79 0.94
C THR A 43 -8.26 8.34 1.03
N VAL A 44 -9.54 8.06 0.73
CA VAL A 44 -10.05 6.69 0.64
C VAL A 44 -9.35 5.92 -0.48
N ALA A 45 -9.16 6.54 -1.65
CA ALA A 45 -8.43 5.93 -2.76
C ALA A 45 -6.99 5.57 -2.36
N ILE A 46 -6.27 6.47 -1.69
CA ILE A 46 -4.94 6.21 -1.14
C ILE A 46 -4.97 5.01 -0.19
N CYS A 47 -5.91 4.97 0.76
CA CYS A 47 -6.02 3.86 1.71
C CYS A 47 -6.26 2.51 1.01
N LEU A 48 -7.12 2.47 0.00
CA LEU A 48 -7.40 1.26 -0.77
C LEU A 48 -6.16 0.77 -1.53
N VAL A 49 -5.42 1.68 -2.17
CA VAL A 49 -4.21 1.32 -2.92
C VAL A 49 -3.14 0.78 -1.97
N VAL A 50 -2.90 1.43 -0.83
CA VAL A 50 -1.90 0.94 0.14
C VAL A 50 -2.36 -0.39 0.77
N ALA A 51 -3.65 -0.58 1.05
CA ALA A 51 -4.18 -1.85 1.53
C ALA A 51 -3.97 -2.98 0.51
N ALA A 52 -4.15 -2.69 -0.78
CA ALA A 52 -3.82 -3.63 -1.85
C ALA A 52 -2.32 -3.97 -1.89
N CYS A 53 -1.43 -2.99 -1.68
CA CYS A 53 0.01 -3.22 -1.55
C CYS A 53 0.35 -4.17 -0.38
N VAL A 54 -0.29 -4.01 0.78
CA VAL A 54 -0.14 -4.93 1.93
C VAL A 54 -0.60 -6.34 1.53
N GLY A 55 -1.77 -6.47 0.91
CA GLY A 55 -2.30 -7.77 0.47
C GLY A 55 -1.40 -8.46 -0.55
N LEU A 56 -0.87 -7.73 -1.53
CA LEU A 56 0.09 -8.23 -2.50
C LEU A 56 1.40 -8.66 -1.85
N SER A 57 1.90 -7.91 -0.87
CA SER A 57 3.10 -8.23 -0.11
C SER A 57 2.93 -9.51 0.70
N LEU A 58 1.80 -9.66 1.41
CA LEU A 58 1.44 -10.89 2.14
C LEU A 58 1.29 -12.08 1.19
N SER A 59 0.73 -11.86 -0.01
CA SER A 59 0.55 -12.93 -0.98
C SER A 59 1.90 -13.57 -1.38
N ILE A 60 3.00 -12.81 -1.38
CA ILE A 60 4.36 -13.31 -1.67
C ILE A 60 4.81 -14.33 -0.62
N GLY A 61 4.53 -14.07 0.66
CA GLY A 61 4.87 -14.99 1.76
C GLY A 61 3.98 -16.23 1.78
N ILE A 62 2.69 -16.07 1.47
CA ILE A 62 1.68 -17.14 1.60
C ILE A 62 1.69 -18.07 0.38
N ARG A 63 1.71 -17.54 -0.85
CA ARG A 63 1.56 -18.36 -2.06
C ARG A 63 2.90 -18.90 -2.55
N PRO A 64 2.97 -20.18 -2.95
CA PRO A 64 4.18 -20.73 -3.51
C PRO A 64 4.50 -20.11 -4.87
N THR A 65 5.72 -19.57 -5.00
CA THR A 65 6.28 -19.08 -6.25
C THR A 65 7.53 -19.87 -6.62
N ARG A 66 7.64 -20.27 -7.89
CA ARG A 66 8.78 -21.02 -8.42
C ARG A 66 10.01 -20.10 -8.50
N ASP A 67 9.78 -18.90 -9.03
CA ASP A 67 10.75 -17.81 -9.22
C ASP A 67 10.47 -16.59 -8.33
N VAL A 68 11.39 -15.61 -8.39
CA VAL A 68 11.27 -14.31 -7.70
C VAL A 68 9.98 -13.61 -8.18
N PRO A 69 9.11 -13.15 -7.27
CA PRO A 69 7.78 -12.62 -7.61
C PRO A 69 7.84 -11.18 -8.13
N TRP A 70 8.63 -10.94 -9.19
CA TRP A 70 8.87 -9.63 -9.79
C TRP A 70 7.59 -8.87 -10.12
N LEU A 71 6.56 -9.56 -10.63
CA LEU A 71 5.27 -8.95 -10.94
C LEU A 71 4.61 -8.33 -9.70
N ARG A 72 4.63 -9.03 -8.56
CA ARG A 72 4.00 -8.55 -7.32
C ARG A 72 4.78 -7.40 -6.70
N ILE A 73 6.11 -7.48 -6.74
CA ILE A 73 7.00 -6.40 -6.29
C ILE A 73 6.78 -5.15 -7.15
N GLY A 74 6.72 -5.31 -8.47
CA GLY A 74 6.42 -4.24 -9.42
C GLY A 74 5.06 -3.60 -9.18
N LEU A 75 4.03 -4.40 -8.90
CA LEU A 75 2.69 -3.89 -8.54
C LEU A 75 2.69 -3.10 -7.24
N VAL A 76 3.44 -3.53 -6.22
CA VAL A 76 3.58 -2.75 -4.98
C VAL A 76 4.28 -1.41 -5.26
N ALA A 77 5.36 -1.41 -6.05
CA ALA A 77 6.06 -0.19 -6.43
C ALA A 77 5.15 0.77 -7.23
N ALA A 78 4.39 0.24 -8.19
CA ALA A 78 3.41 1.03 -8.94
C ALA A 78 2.30 1.59 -8.05
N GLY A 79 1.81 0.80 -7.08
CA GLY A 79 0.84 1.25 -6.09
C GLY A 79 1.38 2.39 -5.22
N ILE A 80 2.64 2.30 -4.79
CA ILE A 80 3.30 3.39 -4.05
C ILE A 80 3.38 4.66 -4.90
N LEU A 81 3.81 4.57 -6.17
CA LEU A 81 3.84 5.72 -7.07
C LEU A 81 2.46 6.34 -7.28
N ALA A 82 1.42 5.51 -7.44
CA ALA A 82 0.05 5.97 -7.54
C ALA A 82 -0.40 6.70 -6.27
N THR A 83 -0.04 6.22 -5.08
CA THR A 83 -0.37 6.89 -3.81
C THR A 83 0.33 8.23 -3.68
N CYS A 84 1.57 8.36 -4.15
CA CYS A 84 2.28 9.64 -4.20
C CYS A 84 1.58 10.62 -5.14
N GLY A 85 1.17 10.19 -6.34
CA GLY A 85 0.41 11.01 -7.29
C GLY A 85 -0.93 11.48 -6.73
N LEU A 86 -1.67 10.57 -6.09
CA LEU A 86 -2.93 10.89 -5.41
C LEU A 86 -2.73 11.85 -4.24
N ALA A 87 -1.64 11.72 -3.49
CA ALA A 87 -1.31 12.64 -2.40
C ALA A 87 -1.03 14.06 -2.90
N ILE A 88 -0.34 14.20 -4.04
CA ILE A 88 -0.13 15.49 -4.70
C ILE A 88 -1.47 16.09 -5.12
N ALA A 89 -2.32 15.32 -5.80
CA ALA A 89 -3.64 15.77 -6.20
C ALA A 89 -4.52 16.18 -5.01
N ARG A 90 -4.44 15.42 -3.90
CA ARG A 90 -5.17 15.71 -2.67
C ARG A 90 -4.73 17.02 -2.00
N ASN A 91 -3.43 17.30 -2.01
CA ASN A 91 -2.89 18.53 -1.41
C ASN A 91 -3.13 19.77 -2.29
N ALA A 92 -3.51 19.59 -3.55
CA ALA A 92 -3.84 20.68 -4.47
C ALA A 92 -5.31 21.15 -4.37
N VAL A 93 -6.11 20.49 -3.52
CA VAL A 93 -7.55 20.73 -3.33
C VAL A 93 -7.82 21.38 -1.99
#